data_AF-A0A6L7QHC1-F1
#
_entry.id   AF-A0A6L7QHC1-F1
#
_cell.length_a   1.000
_cell.length_b   1.000
_cell.length_c   1.000
_cell.angle_alpha   90.00
_cell.angle_beta   90.00
_cell.angle_gamma   90.00
#
_symmetry.space_group_name_H-M   'P 1'
#
loop_
_entity.id
_entity.type
_entity.pdbx_description
1 polymer ?
#
loop_
_entity_poly.entity_id
_entity_poly.type
_entity_poly.pdbx_seq_one_letter_code
_entity_poly.pdbx_strand_id
1 'polypeptide(L)'
;MSRVLAAHQPNFLPWLGLFHKVGQADVWVLADDVQYSRGSLTNRNRIRTASGWQWLTVPVLTRGRGQQRICDVQIPPDGDWCRKHCQALRWHYDNAPFFDEYAPAIEDLYAGEWTQLLDLNVALLRHLLQLLYWAGDFRFSSQLDLRD
;
A
#
# COMPACT_ATOMS: atom_id res chain seq x y z
N MET A 1 -12.57 23.39 -17.96
CA MET A 1 -12.51 21.92 -18.11
C MET A 1 -12.92 21.28 -16.80
N SER A 2 -13.75 20.24 -16.82
CA SER A 2 -14.06 19.43 -15.64
C SER A 2 -12.88 18.52 -15.32
N ARG A 3 -12.53 18.36 -14.04
CA ARG A 3 -11.53 17.38 -13.58
C ARG A 3 -12.22 16.21 -12.90
N VAL A 4 -11.75 14.99 -13.15
CA VAL A 4 -12.23 13.77 -12.49
C VAL A 4 -11.45 13.55 -11.21
N LEU A 5 -12.16 13.52 -10.08
CA LEU A 5 -11.60 13.18 -8.78
C LEU A 5 -11.98 11.76 -8.39
N ALA A 6 -11.00 11.00 -7.92
CA ALA A 6 -11.21 9.70 -7.30
C ALA A 6 -10.52 9.64 -5.95
N ALA A 7 -11.20 9.06 -4.95
CA ALA A 7 -10.65 8.88 -3.61
C ALA A 7 -10.70 7.41 -3.19
N HIS A 8 -9.69 6.94 -2.46
CA HIS A 8 -9.72 5.64 -1.78
C HIS A 8 -8.74 5.55 -0.61
N GLN A 9 -8.98 4.60 0.30
CA GLN A 9 -8.09 4.34 1.43
C GLN A 9 -6.72 3.84 0.93
N PRO A 10 -5.63 4.14 1.64
CA PRO A 10 -4.29 3.67 1.28
C PRO A 10 -4.17 2.18 1.61
N ASN A 11 -4.30 1.33 0.60
CA ASN A 11 -4.17 -0.12 0.73
C ASN A 11 -2.73 -0.58 0.54
N PHE A 12 -2.32 -1.60 1.28
CA PHE A 12 -1.03 -2.25 1.11
C PHE A 12 -1.04 -3.08 -0.17
N LEU A 13 -0.13 -2.77 -1.11
CA LEU A 13 -0.02 -3.42 -2.43
C LEU A 13 -1.37 -3.56 -3.16
N PRO A 14 -2.00 -2.48 -3.64
CA PRO A 14 -3.38 -2.53 -4.13
C PRO A 14 -3.63 -3.47 -5.33
N TRP A 15 -4.90 -3.85 -5.55
CA TRP A 15 -5.31 -4.67 -6.70
C TRP A 15 -5.44 -3.82 -7.98
N LEU A 16 -5.46 -4.49 -9.15
CA LEU A 16 -5.56 -3.86 -10.47
C LEU A 16 -6.75 -2.88 -10.64
N GLY A 17 -7.87 -3.16 -9.98
CA GLY A 17 -9.04 -2.28 -10.01
C GLY A 17 -8.79 -0.91 -9.39
N LEU A 18 -7.87 -0.80 -8.42
CA LEU A 18 -7.42 0.51 -7.92
C LEU A 18 -6.74 1.29 -9.05
N PHE A 19 -5.78 0.67 -9.74
CA PHE A 19 -5.01 1.33 -10.79
C PHE A 19 -5.87 1.73 -11.98
N HIS A 20 -6.88 0.92 -12.32
CA HIS A 20 -7.88 1.30 -13.30
C HIS A 20 -8.66 2.55 -12.87
N LYS A 21 -9.08 2.63 -11.60
CA LYS A 21 -9.74 3.82 -11.04
C LYS A 21 -8.82 5.05 -11.03
N VAL A 22 -7.55 4.88 -10.67
CA VAL A 22 -6.54 5.96 -10.67
C VAL A 22 -6.28 6.44 -12.10
N GLY A 23 -6.17 5.53 -13.07
CA GLY A 23 -5.93 5.86 -14.48
C GLY A 23 -7.04 6.66 -15.14
N GLN A 24 -8.23 6.71 -14.56
CA GLN A 24 -9.36 7.54 -15.02
C GLN A 24 -9.44 8.89 -14.29
N ALA A 25 -8.59 9.14 -13.29
CA ALA A 25 -8.67 10.31 -12.44
C ALA A 25 -7.56 11.33 -12.77
N ASP A 26 -7.96 12.61 -12.85
CA ASP A 26 -7.04 13.74 -12.89
C ASP A 26 -6.47 14.06 -11.50
N VAL A 27 -7.25 13.76 -10.46
CA VAL A 27 -6.90 13.96 -9.06
C VAL A 27 -7.16 12.68 -8.27
N TRP A 28 -6.09 12.14 -7.67
CA TRP A 28 -6.16 11.00 -6.77
C TRP A 28 -6.03 11.46 -5.32
N VAL A 29 -7.04 11.17 -4.51
CA VAL A 29 -7.06 11.47 -3.07
C VAL A 29 -6.92 10.18 -2.27
N LEU A 30 -5.88 10.07 -1.46
CA LEU A 30 -5.81 9.04 -0.43
C LEU A 30 -6.67 9.46 0.77
N ALA A 31 -7.66 8.63 1.10
CA ALA A 31 -8.48 8.78 2.29
C ALA A 31 -7.72 8.25 3.52
N ASP A 32 -6.83 9.06 4.09
CA ASP A 32 -5.87 8.67 5.14
C ASP A 32 -6.33 9.01 6.56
N ASP A 33 -7.25 9.95 6.71
CA ASP A 33 -7.85 10.37 7.98
C ASP A 33 -9.09 9.55 8.40
N VAL A 34 -9.50 8.57 7.62
CA VAL A 34 -10.61 7.67 7.98
C VAL A 34 -10.17 6.58 8.98
N GLN A 35 -11.13 5.96 9.66
CA GLN A 35 -10.85 4.92 10.65
C GLN A 35 -10.13 3.70 10.04
N TYR A 36 -9.08 3.23 10.72
CA TYR A 36 -8.43 1.96 10.41
C TYR A 36 -9.31 0.78 10.85
N SER A 37 -9.60 -0.13 9.90
CA SER A 37 -10.33 -1.36 10.19
C SER A 37 -9.38 -2.56 10.26
N ARG A 38 -9.42 -3.31 11.37
CA ARG A 38 -8.62 -4.52 11.53
C ARG A 38 -9.03 -5.57 10.50
N GLY A 39 -8.04 -6.15 9.83
CA GLY A 39 -8.28 -7.16 8.80
C GLY A 39 -8.74 -6.60 7.45
N SER A 40 -8.76 -5.28 7.29
CA SER A 40 -8.86 -4.64 5.97
C SER A 40 -7.64 -4.95 5.09
N LEU A 41 -7.63 -4.43 3.86
CA LEU A 41 -6.47 -4.48 2.96
C LEU A 41 -5.46 -3.36 3.23
N THR A 42 -5.70 -2.53 4.26
CA THR A 42 -4.82 -1.41 4.62
C THR A 42 -3.44 -1.90 5.06
N ASN A 43 -3.34 -3.03 5.77
CA ASN A 43 -2.07 -3.56 6.27
C ASN A 43 -1.73 -4.97 5.74
N ARG A 44 -2.50 -5.50 4.78
CA ARG A 44 -2.25 -6.84 4.25
C ARG A 44 -2.78 -7.03 2.84
N ASN A 45 -2.15 -7.91 2.10
CA ASN A 45 -2.65 -8.40 0.83
C ASN A 45 -2.28 -9.88 0.61
N ARG A 46 -2.79 -10.50 -0.45
CA ARG A 46 -2.51 -11.90 -0.80
C ARG A 46 -1.69 -11.99 -2.07
N ILE A 47 -0.75 -12.93 -2.05
CA ILE A 47 -0.03 -13.38 -3.24
C ILE A 47 -0.52 -14.77 -3.66
N ARG A 48 -0.43 -15.05 -4.96
CA ARG A 48 -0.77 -16.35 -5.51
C ARG A 48 0.39 -17.30 -5.25
N THR A 49 0.07 -18.54 -4.89
CA THR A 49 1.04 -19.62 -4.71
C THR A 49 0.61 -20.84 -5.51
N ALA A 50 1.51 -21.82 -5.67
CA ALA A 50 1.15 -23.10 -6.30
C ALA A 50 0.00 -23.83 -5.57
N SER A 51 -0.14 -23.61 -4.26
CA SER A 51 -1.15 -24.26 -3.40
C SER A 51 -2.35 -23.37 -3.08
N GLY A 52 -2.46 -22.17 -3.64
CA GLY A 52 -3.59 -21.26 -3.40
C GLY A 52 -3.17 -19.81 -3.17
N TRP A 53 -3.40 -19.30 -1.97
CA TRP A 53 -3.14 -17.90 -1.60
C TRP A 53 -2.36 -17.83 -0.29
N GLN A 54 -1.39 -16.92 -0.23
CA GLN A 54 -0.64 -16.62 0.99
C GLN A 54 -0.83 -15.14 1.35
N TRP A 55 -1.08 -14.85 2.63
CA TRP A 55 -1.14 -13.48 3.13
C TRP A 55 0.26 -12.90 3.34
N LEU A 56 0.46 -11.68 2.85
CA LEU A 56 1.51 -10.76 3.27
C LEU A 56 0.87 -9.74 4.20
N THR A 57 1.26 -9.73 5.47
CA THR A 57 0.70 -8.83 6.50
C THR A 57 1.80 -8.00 7.12
N VAL A 58 1.65 -6.68 7.02
CA VAL A 58 2.43 -5.69 7.75
C VAL A 58 1.94 -5.68 9.20
N PRO A 59 2.81 -5.93 10.19
CA PRO A 59 2.43 -5.86 11.59
C PRO A 59 2.12 -4.42 11.97
N VAL A 60 1.10 -4.24 12.81
CA VAL A 60 0.67 -2.90 13.25
C VAL A 60 0.30 -2.90 14.73
N LEU A 61 0.53 -1.78 15.40
CA LEU A 61 0.15 -1.59 16.79
C LEU A 61 -1.37 -1.39 16.89
N THR A 62 -2.06 -2.33 17.56
CA THR A 62 -3.53 -2.30 17.65
C THR A 62 -4.09 -2.34 19.07
N ARG A 63 -3.27 -2.72 20.07
CA ARG A 63 -3.71 -2.81 21.47
C ARG A 63 -4.09 -1.42 21.99
N GLY A 64 -5.32 -1.26 22.48
CA GLY A 64 -5.84 0.02 22.96
C GLY A 64 -6.16 1.06 21.86
N ARG A 65 -6.07 0.68 20.58
CA ARG A 65 -6.17 1.59 19.42
C ARG A 65 -7.31 1.20 18.48
N GLY A 66 -8.51 0.98 19.02
CA GLY A 66 -9.67 0.51 18.25
C GLY A 66 -10.27 1.53 17.28
N GLN A 67 -10.02 2.82 17.51
CA GLN A 67 -10.56 3.95 16.75
C GLN A 67 -9.46 4.79 16.07
N GLN A 68 -8.23 4.25 15.96
CA GLN A 68 -7.15 4.99 15.31
C GLN A 68 -7.47 5.22 13.82
N ARG A 69 -7.13 6.40 13.30
CA ARG A 69 -7.22 6.70 11.87
C ARG A 69 -6.05 6.05 11.14
N ILE A 70 -6.17 5.86 9.84
CA ILE A 70 -5.12 5.20 9.05
C ILE A 70 -3.79 5.97 9.14
N CYS A 71 -3.81 7.30 9.11
CA CYS A 71 -2.63 8.15 9.27
C CYS A 71 -1.93 8.02 10.63
N ASP A 72 -2.62 7.50 11.66
CA ASP A 72 -2.08 7.31 13.01
C ASP A 72 -1.55 5.86 13.23
N VAL A 73 -1.69 4.96 12.25
CA VAL A 73 -1.31 3.54 12.40
C VAL A 73 0.20 3.35 12.32
N GLN A 74 0.76 2.79 13.39
CA GLN A 74 2.19 2.54 13.54
C GLN A 74 2.57 1.07 13.30
N ILE A 75 3.73 0.86 12.70
CA ILE A 75 4.42 -0.42 12.57
C ILE A 75 5.36 -0.58 13.79
N PRO A 76 5.40 -1.75 14.45
CA PRO A 76 6.36 -1.99 15.52
C PRO A 76 7.81 -1.93 14.99
N PRO A 77 8.77 -1.38 15.77
CA PRO A 77 10.16 -1.17 15.33
C PRO A 77 10.90 -2.49 15.05
N ASP A 78 10.54 -3.55 15.77
CA ASP A 78 11.18 -4.86 15.64
C ASP A 78 10.23 -5.82 14.91
N GLY A 79 10.61 -6.22 13.70
CA GLY A 79 9.87 -7.21 12.92
C GLY A 79 10.64 -7.72 11.72
N ASP A 80 10.58 -9.03 11.51
CA ASP A 80 11.18 -9.67 10.33
C ASP A 80 10.21 -9.78 9.15
N TRP A 81 9.13 -8.98 9.16
CA TRP A 81 8.03 -9.06 8.22
C TRP A 81 8.47 -8.70 6.79
N CYS A 82 9.30 -7.65 6.62
CA CYS A 82 9.90 -7.29 5.33
C CYS A 82 10.66 -8.47 4.74
N ARG A 83 11.58 -9.04 5.52
CA ARG A 83 12.38 -10.21 5.12
C ARG A 83 11.50 -11.40 4.75
N LYS A 84 10.46 -11.68 5.54
CA LYS A 84 9.47 -12.74 5.25
C LYS A 84 8.69 -12.46 3.96
N HIS A 85 8.36 -11.21 3.66
CA HIS A 85 7.69 -10.82 2.42
C HIS A 85 8.61 -11.01 1.22
N CYS A 86 9.85 -10.51 1.26
CA CYS A 86 10.83 -10.73 0.19
C CYS A 86 11.06 -12.22 -0.07
N GLN A 87 11.22 -13.01 1.00
CA GLN A 87 11.41 -14.46 0.88
C GLN A 87 10.19 -15.13 0.24
N ALA A 88 8.97 -14.72 0.61
CA ALA A 88 7.75 -15.24 0.01
C ALA A 88 7.64 -14.88 -1.48
N LEU A 89 7.98 -13.64 -1.85
CA LEU A 89 7.97 -13.19 -3.25
C LEU A 89 8.97 -13.98 -4.08
N ARG A 90 10.23 -14.09 -3.62
CA ARG A 90 11.24 -14.92 -4.29
C ARG A 90 10.79 -16.37 -4.42
N TRP A 91 10.31 -16.99 -3.35
CA TRP A 91 9.91 -18.38 -3.36
C TRP A 91 8.81 -18.70 -4.38
N HIS A 92 7.83 -17.80 -4.56
CA HIS A 92 6.68 -18.06 -5.43
C HIS A 92 6.83 -17.46 -6.84
N TYR A 93 7.76 -16.51 -7.04
CA TYR A 93 7.85 -15.74 -8.29
C TYR A 93 9.26 -15.62 -8.87
N ASP A 94 10.31 -16.23 -8.31
CA ASP A 94 11.67 -16.15 -8.86
C ASP A 94 11.77 -16.53 -10.35
N ASN A 95 10.96 -17.49 -10.78
CA ASN A 95 10.87 -17.95 -12.17
C ASN A 95 9.77 -17.24 -12.98
N ALA A 96 9.09 -16.25 -12.41
CA ALA A 96 8.04 -15.51 -13.10
C ALA A 96 8.65 -14.53 -14.12
N PRO A 97 7.98 -14.33 -15.27
CA PRO A 97 8.39 -13.28 -16.20
C PRO A 97 8.51 -11.93 -15.48
N PHE A 98 9.59 -11.21 -15.79
CA PHE A 98 9.91 -9.88 -15.24
C PHE A 98 10.22 -9.82 -13.73
N PHE A 99 10.38 -10.96 -13.03
CA PHE A 99 10.73 -10.93 -11.62
C PHE A 99 12.04 -10.16 -11.37
N ASP A 100 13.10 -10.48 -12.12
CA ASP A 100 14.40 -9.81 -11.98
C ASP A 100 14.36 -8.33 -12.33
N GLU A 101 13.37 -7.88 -13.11
CA GLU A 101 13.18 -6.47 -13.48
C GLU A 101 12.52 -5.67 -12.35
N TYR A 102 11.47 -6.22 -11.72
CA TYR A 102 10.65 -5.48 -10.76
C TYR A 102 10.95 -5.78 -9.28
N ALA A 103 11.43 -6.98 -8.96
CA ALA A 103 11.67 -7.39 -7.58
C ALA A 103 12.70 -6.50 -6.85
N PRO A 104 13.83 -6.08 -7.46
CA PRO A 104 14.83 -5.26 -6.76
C PRO A 104 14.25 -3.98 -6.15
N ALA A 105 13.42 -3.24 -6.90
CA ALA A 105 12.85 -1.99 -6.41
C ALA A 105 11.85 -2.19 -5.25
N ILE A 106 11.09 -3.30 -5.27
CA ILE A 106 10.20 -3.66 -4.16
C ILE A 106 11.00 -4.09 -2.93
N GLU A 107 12.10 -4.82 -3.12
CA GLU A 107 13.00 -5.21 -2.03
C GLU A 107 13.71 -4.02 -1.40
N ASP A 108 14.15 -3.04 -2.20
CA ASP A 108 14.71 -1.79 -1.71
C ASP A 108 13.68 -1.00 -0.87
N LEU A 109 12.42 -0.96 -1.31
CA LEU A 109 11.33 -0.38 -0.51
C LEU A 109 11.14 -1.13 0.82
N TYR A 110 11.21 -2.47 0.82
CA TYR A 110 11.15 -3.24 2.06
C TYR A 110 12.37 -3.11 2.97
N ALA A 111 13.54 -2.77 2.41
CA ALA A 111 14.76 -2.52 3.18
C ALA A 111 14.73 -1.18 3.92
N GLY A 112 13.81 -0.28 3.57
CA GLY A 112 13.60 0.99 4.27
C GLY A 112 13.09 0.81 5.71
N GLU A 113 13.32 1.84 6.53
CA GLU A 113 12.79 1.91 7.89
C GLU A 113 11.38 2.51 7.88
N TRP A 114 10.38 1.71 8.24
CA TRP A 114 8.97 2.12 8.22
C TRP A 114 8.38 2.16 9.62
N THR A 115 8.05 3.36 10.10
CA THR A 115 7.39 3.57 11.39
C THR A 115 5.87 3.73 11.26
N GLN A 116 5.41 4.39 10.19
CA GLN A 116 3.99 4.59 9.89
C GLN A 116 3.54 3.68 8.75
N LEU A 117 2.37 3.06 8.88
CA LEU A 117 1.79 2.24 7.82
C LEU A 117 1.44 3.07 6.59
N LEU A 118 0.95 4.30 6.79
CA LEU A 118 0.61 5.21 5.70
C LEU A 118 1.81 5.47 4.79
N ASP A 119 2.97 5.76 5.38
CA ASP A 119 4.19 6.11 4.62
C ASP A 119 4.65 4.95 3.74
N LEU A 120 4.65 3.72 4.29
CA LEU A 120 4.92 2.51 3.53
C LEU A 120 3.95 2.34 2.36
N ASN A 121 2.65 2.44 2.62
CA ASN A 121 1.63 2.27 1.58
C ASN A 121 1.73 3.34 0.49
N VAL A 122 2.02 4.59 0.86
CA VAL A 122 2.22 5.69 -0.07
C VAL A 122 3.46 5.46 -0.93
N ALA A 123 4.57 5.01 -0.34
CA ALA A 123 5.80 4.74 -1.07
C ALA A 123 5.59 3.63 -2.11
N LEU A 124 4.97 2.52 -1.70
CA LEU A 124 4.61 1.41 -2.61
C LEU A 124 3.65 1.86 -3.71
N LEU A 125 2.59 2.59 -3.37
CA LEU A 125 1.63 3.10 -4.36
C LEU A 125 2.30 4.03 -5.36
N ARG A 126 3.10 4.99 -4.89
CA ARG A 126 3.80 5.95 -5.76
C ARG A 126 4.76 5.23 -6.72
N HIS A 127 5.50 4.25 -6.23
CA HIS A 127 6.36 3.43 -7.08
C HIS A 127 5.57 2.74 -8.20
N LEU A 128 4.44 2.11 -7.87
CA LEU A 128 3.58 1.46 -8.87
C LEU A 128 2.95 2.47 -9.86
N LEU A 129 2.56 3.65 -9.40
CA LEU A 129 2.03 4.72 -10.27
C LEU A 129 3.10 5.28 -11.20
N GLN A 130 4.37 5.35 -10.78
CA GLN A 130 5.49 5.73 -11.64
C GLN A 130 5.71 4.70 -12.75
N LEU A 131 5.66 3.41 -12.44
CA LEU A 131 5.75 2.33 -13.45
C LEU A 131 4.60 2.38 -14.46
N LEU A 132 3.43 2.86 -14.04
CA LEU A 132 2.26 3.04 -14.89
C LEU A 132 2.22 4.42 -15.58
N TYR A 133 3.26 5.23 -15.43
CA TYR A 133 3.37 6.59 -15.99
C TYR A 133 2.19 7.50 -15.63
N TRP A 134 1.58 7.32 -14.46
CA TRP A 134 0.48 8.17 -14.01
C TRP A 134 1.01 9.52 -13.51
N ALA A 135 0.47 10.61 -14.04
CA ALA A 135 0.95 11.98 -13.83
C ALA A 135 -0.13 12.93 -13.26
N GLY A 136 -1.18 12.39 -12.65
CA GLY A 136 -2.25 13.20 -12.06
C GLY A 136 -1.86 13.83 -10.71
N ASP A 137 -2.76 14.65 -10.17
CA ASP A 137 -2.53 15.33 -8.89
C ASP A 137 -2.78 14.36 -7.72
N PHE A 138 -1.76 14.10 -6.92
CA PHE A 138 -1.86 13.23 -5.75
C PHE A 138 -2.07 14.04 -4.46
N ARG A 139 -3.12 13.72 -3.69
CA ARG A 139 -3.53 14.44 -2.47
C ARG A 139 -3.85 13.48 -1.32
N PHE A 140 -3.86 14.01 -0.10
CA PHE A 140 -4.30 13.33 1.12
C PHE A 140 -5.56 14.02 1.65
N SER A 141 -6.57 13.26 2.08
CA SER A 141 -7.80 13.85 2.62
C SER A 141 -7.53 14.66 3.89
N SER A 142 -6.58 14.21 4.71
CA SER A 142 -6.14 14.91 5.92
C SER A 142 -5.59 16.33 5.67
N GLN A 143 -5.27 16.66 4.41
CA GLN A 143 -4.72 17.95 4.00
C GLN A 143 -5.74 18.84 3.27
N LEU A 144 -7.00 18.40 3.14
CA LEU A 144 -8.00 19.09 2.31
C LEU A 144 -8.91 20.09 3.07
N ASP A 145 -8.63 20.40 4.34
CA ASP A 145 -9.45 21.30 5.20
C ASP A 145 -10.96 21.03 5.05
N LEU A 146 -11.31 19.74 5.04
CA LEU A 146 -12.68 19.27 4.92
C LEU A 146 -13.36 19.40 6.29
N ARG A 147 -14.64 19.79 6.30
CA ARG A 147 -15.43 19.85 7.52
C ARG A 147 -15.74 18.43 8.00
N ASP A 148 -15.65 18.22 9.31
CA ASP A 148 -16.07 16.99 10.00
C ASP A 148 -17.59 16.71 9.85
#